data_AF-A0A1I0UDA5-F1
#
_entry.id   AF-A0A1I0UDA5-F1
#
_cell.length_a   1.000
_cell.length_b   1.000
_cell.length_c   1.000
_cell.angle_alpha   90.00
_cell.angle_beta   90.00
_cell.angle_gamma   90.00
#
_symmetry.space_group_name_H-M   'P 1'
#
loop_
_entity.id
_entity.type
_entity.pdbx_description
1 polymer ?
#
loop_
_entity_poly.entity_id
_entity_poly.type
_entity_poly.pdbx_seq_one_letter_code
_entity_poly.pdbx_strand_id
1 'polypeptide(L)' 'MGLPMFYAVIWMAGSVIGFVWAESFWMIPVSALIYPAFWLAAEWDPHFFDVVTIVSKKTRRTKNRDHWGADSYEP' A
#
# COMPACT_ATOMS: atom_id res chain seq x y z
N MET A 1 -6.40 -18.53 -11.36
CA MET A 1 -5.28 -17.89 -10.63
C MET A 1 -5.90 -16.80 -9.76
N GLY A 2 -6.02 -17.03 -8.45
CA GLY A 2 -6.61 -16.06 -7.52
C GLY A 2 -5.55 -15.07 -7.03
N LEU A 3 -5.94 -13.83 -6.74
CA LEU A 3 -5.09 -12.91 -5.99
C LEU A 3 -4.65 -13.59 -4.68
N PRO A 4 -3.38 -13.43 -4.26
CA PRO A 4 -2.95 -13.93 -2.96
C PRO A 4 -3.92 -13.44 -1.89
N MET A 5 -4.40 -14.33 -1.02
CA MET A 5 -5.50 -14.07 -0.09
C MET A 5 -5.30 -12.78 0.72
N PHE A 6 -4.05 -12.42 1.00
CA PHE A 6 -3.65 -11.19 1.66
C PHE A 6 -4.10 -9.90 0.94
N TYR A 7 -4.06 -9.86 -0.39
CA TYR A 7 -4.49 -8.70 -1.18
C TYR A 7 -6.00 -8.49 -1.07
N ALA A 8 -6.77 -9.58 -1.08
CA ALA A 8 -8.22 -9.52 -0.88
C ALA A 8 -8.57 -9.00 0.52
N VAL A 9 -7.85 -9.46 1.55
CA VAL A 9 -8.04 -8.99 2.93
C VAL A 9 -7.73 -7.49 3.05
N ILE A 10 -6.60 -7.02 2.49
CA ILE A 10 -6.25 -5.59 2.48
C ILE A 10 -7.33 -4.78 1.76
N TRP A 11 -7.82 -5.26 0.62
CA TRP A 11 -8.85 -4.58 -0.16
C TRP A 11 -10.17 -4.48 0.60
N MET A 12 -10.64 -5.56 1.22
CA MET A 12 -11.86 -5.54 2.04
C MET A 12 -11.70 -4.61 3.25
N ALA A 13 -10.59 -4.71 3.99
CA ALA A 13 -10.37 -3.86 5.15
C ALA A 13 -10.26 -2.38 4.75
N GLY A 14 -9.47 -2.08 3.71
CA GLY A 14 -9.26 -0.73 3.21
C GLY A 14 -10.54 -0.09 2.65
N SER A 15 -11.37 -0.86 1.95
CA SER A 15 -12.64 -0.36 1.43
C SER A 15 -13.66 -0.05 2.54
N VAL A 16 -13.76 -0.90 3.57
CA VAL A 16 -14.63 -0.64 4.73
C VAL A 16 -14.14 0.59 5.50
N ILE A 17 -12.84 0.70 5.78
CA ILE A 17 -12.27 1.86 6.47
C ILE A 17 -12.49 3.14 5.66
N GLY A 18 -12.21 3.10 4.36
CA GLY A 18 -12.41 4.25 3.49
C GLY A 18 -13.88 4.65 3.37
N PHE A 19 -14.81 3.68 3.39
CA PHE A 19 -16.25 3.96 3.39
C PHE A 19 -16.70 4.65 4.68
N VAL A 20 -16.25 4.14 5.84
CA VAL A 20 -16.55 4.74 7.15
C VAL A 20 -15.98 6.15 7.25
N TRP A 21 -14.79 6.39 6.70
CA TRP A 21 -14.16 7.69 6.75
C TRP A 21 -14.79 8.72 5.79
N ALA A 22 -15.14 8.30 4.57
CA ALA A 22 -15.72 9.18 3.56
C ALA A 22 -17.23 9.38 3.73
N GLU A 23 -17.91 8.49 4.47
CA GLU A 23 -19.37 8.45 4.67
C GLU A 23 -20.17 8.64 3.37
N SER A 24 -19.63 8.15 2.26
CA SER A 24 -20.13 8.45 0.92
C SER A 24 -20.21 7.21 0.05
N PHE A 25 -21.32 7.08 -0.67
CA PHE A 25 -21.54 6.00 -1.64
C PHE A 25 -20.59 6.07 -2.84
N TRP A 26 -19.91 7.21 -3.07
CA TRP A 26 -18.83 7.32 -4.05
C TRP A 26 -17.64 6.41 -3.75
N MET A 27 -17.51 5.92 -2.51
CA MET A 27 -16.47 4.96 -2.18
C MET A 27 -16.66 3.59 -2.87
N ILE A 28 -17.89 3.23 -3.28
CA ILE A 28 -18.16 1.97 -3.98
C ILE A 28 -17.42 1.90 -5.33
N PRO A 29 -17.59 2.85 -6.27
CA PRO A 29 -16.83 2.82 -7.51
C PRO A 29 -15.34 3.00 -7.29
N VAL A 30 -14.90 3.78 -6.28
CA VAL A 30 -13.47 3.90 -5.94
C VAL A 30 -12.90 2.55 -5.52
N SER A 31 -13.58 1.82 -4.64
CA SER A 31 -13.17 0.47 -4.21
C SER A 31 -13.08 -0.50 -5.39
N ALA A 32 -14.05 -0.42 -6.32
CA ALA A 32 -14.03 -1.23 -7.54
C ALA A 32 -12.82 -0.91 -8.43
N LEU A 33 -12.37 0.35 -8.49
CA LEU A 33 -11.16 0.76 -9.23
C LEU A 33 -9.86 0.34 -8.53
N ILE A 34 -9.88 0.14 -7.21
CA ILE A 34 -8.69 -0.34 -6.48
C ILE A 34 -8.39 -1.81 -6.82
N TYR A 35 -9.41 -2.62 -7.11
CA TYR A 35 -9.22 -4.03 -7.46
C TYR A 35 -8.28 -4.24 -8.67
N PRO A 36 -8.50 -3.62 -9.85
CA PRO A 36 -7.58 -3.74 -10.98
C PRO A 36 -6.19 -3.16 -10.67
N ALA A 37 -6.09 -2.13 -9.81
CA ALA A 37 -4.79 -1.63 -9.38
C ALA A 37 -3.99 -2.68 -8.59
N PHE A 38 -4.66 -3.44 -7.70
CA PHE A 38 -4.03 -4.56 -7.00
C PHE A 38 -3.72 -5.74 -7.90
N TRP A 39 -4.53 -5.99 -8.92
CA TRP A 39 -4.19 -6.98 -9.93
C TRP A 39 -2.92 -6.60 -10.68
N LEU A 40 -2.79 -5.35 -11.16
CA LEU A 40 -1.57 -4.87 -11.81
C LEU A 40 -0.34 -4.96 -10.88
N ALA A 41 -0.50 -4.64 -9.60
CA ALA A 41 0.57 -4.78 -8.62
C ALA A 41 1.00 -6.25 -8.44
N ALA A 42 0.04 -7.17 -8.34
CA ALA A 42 0.31 -8.60 -8.20
C ALA A 42 0.93 -9.23 -9.45
N GLU A 43 0.57 -8.73 -10.65
CA GLU A 43 1.19 -9.13 -11.91
C GLU A 43 2.64 -8.65 -12.01
N TRP A 44 2.93 -7.45 -11.48
CA TRP A 44 4.29 -6.91 -11.45
C TRP A 44 5.20 -7.68 -10.49
N ASP A 45 4.72 -7.91 -9.26
CA ASP A 45 5.44 -8.69 -8.26
C ASP A 45 4.46 -9.35 -7.27
N PRO A 46 4.45 -10.68 -7.13
CA PRO A 46 3.52 -11.37 -6.21
C PRO A 46 3.78 -11.02 -4.73
N HIS A 47 5.00 -10.62 -4.38
CA HIS A 47 5.45 -10.22 -3.05
C HIS A 47 5.50 -8.69 -2.86
N PHE A 48 4.87 -7.91 -3.73
CA PHE A 48 4.88 -6.44 -3.66
C PHE A 48 4.61 -5.90 -2.25
N PHE A 49 3.55 -6.38 -1.60
CA PHE A 49 3.22 -5.95 -0.23
C PHE A 49 4.21 -6.41 0.83
N ASP A 50 4.86 -7.55 0.67
CA ASP A 50 5.91 -8.02 1.58
C ASP A 50 7.12 -7.07 1.50
N VAL A 51 7.53 -6.70 0.27
CA VAL A 51 8.61 -5.74 0.04
C VAL A 51 8.29 -4.39 0.64
N VAL A 52 7.09 -3.84 0.39
CA VAL A 52 6.65 -2.57 0.99
C VAL A 52 6.68 -2.64 2.51
N THR A 53 6.21 -3.74 3.10
CA THR A 53 6.19 -3.94 4.55
C THR A 53 7.61 -4.02 5.12
N ILE A 54 8.50 -4.80 4.49
CA ILE A 54 9.88 -4.97 4.94
C ILE A 54 10.64 -3.65 4.81
N VAL A 55 10.59 -2.98 3.67
CA VAL A 55 11.25 -1.69 3.44
C VAL A 55 10.76 -0.66 4.44
N SER A 56 9.44 -0.58 4.67
CA SER A 56 8.87 0.36 5.65
C SER A 56 9.35 0.09 7.08
N LYS A 57 9.56 -1.18 7.45
CA LYS A 57 10.00 -1.58 8.80
C LYS A 57 11.52 -1.50 8.99
N LYS A 58 12.30 -1.94 8.00
CA LYS A 58 13.76 -2.11 8.09
C LYS A 58 14.52 -0.89 7.59
N THR A 59 13.94 -0.11 6.68
CA THR A 59 14.59 1.02 6.03
C THR A 59 13.73 2.27 6.22
N ARG A 60 13.62 2.73 7.47
CA ARG A 60 12.87 3.96 7.78
C ARG A 60 13.57 5.15 7.12
N ARG A 61 12.83 5.93 6.32
CA ARG A 61 13.35 7.18 5.73
C ARG A 61 13.88 8.10 6.83
N THR A 62 15.15 8.47 6.77
CA THR A 62 15.70 9.48 7.69
C THR A 62 15.07 10.84 7.41
N LYS A 63 14.81 11.62 8.47
CA LYS A 63 14.17 12.95 8.35
C LYS A 63 14.95 13.90 7.45
N ASN A 64 16.27 13.73 7.40
CA ASN A 64 17.19 14.64 6.72
C ASN A 64 17.51 14.20 5.28
N ARG A 65 16.89 13.12 4.78
CA ARG A 65 17.16 12.58 3.44
C ARG A 65 16.94 13.59 2.32
N ASP A 66 15.97 14.50 2.47
CA ASP A 66 15.65 15.48 1.42
C ASP A 66 16.65 16.63 1.35
N HIS A 67 17.36 16.88 2.46
CA HIS A 67 18.42 17.88 2.50
C HIS A 67 19.76 17.32 2.01
N TRP A 68 20.09 16.07 2.37
CA TRP A 68 21.40 15.47 2.09
C TRP A 68 21.43 14.46 0.94
N GLY A 69 20.27 14.13 0.36
CA GLY A 69 20.14 13.10 -0.68
C GLY A 69 20.44 11.67 -0.21
N ALA A 70 20.79 11.48 1.06
CA ALA A 70 21.14 10.20 1.67
C ALA A 70 20.83 10.22 3.18
N ASP A 71 20.96 9.05 3.83
CA ASP A 71 20.89 8.96 5.29
C ASP A 71 22.12 9.67 5.89
N SER A 72 21.89 10.75 6.65
CA SER A 72 22.96 11.46 7.35
C SER A 72 23.36 10.65 8.60
N TYR A 73 24.63 10.23 8.64
CA TYR A 73 25.23 9.45 9.72
C TYR A 73 26.04 10.32 10.70
N GLU A 74 25.79 11.64 10.75
CA GLU A 74 26.44 12.47 11.75
C GLU A 74 26.09 11.96 13.17
N PRO A 75 27.11 11.85 14.07
CA PRO A 75 26.97 11.21 15.39
C PRO A 75 26.06 11.97 16.37
#